data_AF-G5IMW9-F1
#
_entry.id   AF-G5IMW9-F1
#
_cell.length_a   1.000
_cell.length_b   1.000
_cell.length_c   1.000
_cell.angle_alpha   90.00
_cell.angle_beta   90.00
_cell.angle_gamma   90.00
#
_symmetry.space_group_name_H-M   'P 1'
#
loop_
_entity.id
_entity.type
_entity.pdbx_description
1 polymer ?
#
loop_
_entity_poly.entity_id
_entity_poly.type
_entity_poly.pdbx_seq_one_letter_code
_entity_poly.pdbx_strand_id
1 'polypeptide(L)'
;MIICYLACFGFGIALLESIRLYCGMKRCNCSTWGTIINVKKSLGFSKNETYLSYQPVYQYTISGKTYIGKVNMMSADPERYKLESEVLLYYEESNPRNFMPNDEIKYVKKSLIENALLFVIFLTIVVLGVLEKAKK
;
A
#
# COMPACT_ATOMS: atom_id res chain seq x y z
N MET A 1 -11.77 8.77 25.01
CA MET A 1 -12.93 7.99 24.51
C MET A 1 -13.28 8.31 23.06
N ILE A 2 -13.85 9.49 22.72
CA ILE A 2 -14.24 9.82 21.33
C ILE A 2 -13.06 9.68 20.34
N ILE A 3 -11.89 10.22 20.71
CA ILE A 3 -10.67 10.11 19.90
C ILE A 3 -10.25 8.65 19.68
N CYS A 4 -10.37 7.80 20.71
CA CYS A 4 -10.04 6.37 20.61
C CYS A 4 -11.00 5.60 19.70
N TYR A 5 -12.29 5.95 19.71
CA TYR A 5 -13.27 5.38 18.77
C TYR A 5 -12.96 5.77 17.32
N LEU A 6 -12.66 7.06 17.09
CA LEU A 6 -12.28 7.56 15.76
C LEU A 6 -10.99 6.90 15.26
N ALA A 7 -9.98 6.78 16.13
CA ALA A 7 -8.73 6.10 15.81
C ALA A 7 -8.96 4.61 15.51
N CYS A 8 -9.74 3.90 16.34
CA CYS A 8 -10.09 2.49 16.12
C CYS A 8 -10.79 2.27 14.78
N PHE A 9 -11.73 3.14 14.42
CA PHE A 9 -12.41 3.09 13.13
C PHE A 9 -11.46 3.37 11.96
N GLY A 10 -10.62 4.40 12.08
CA GLY A 10 -9.63 4.77 11.06
C GLY A 10 -8.62 3.65 10.81
N PHE A 11 -8.04 3.06 11.87
CA PHE A 11 -7.13 1.93 11.74
C PHE A 11 -7.84 0.66 11.23
N GLY A 12 -9.13 0.48 11.54
CA GLY A 12 -9.93 -0.60 10.96
C GLY A 12 -10.02 -0.50 9.43
N ILE A 13 -10.30 0.69 8.90
CA ILE A 13 -10.32 0.94 7.45
C ILE A 13 -8.93 0.74 6.85
N ALA A 14 -7.89 1.28 7.47
CA ALA A 14 -6.51 1.13 6.99
C ALA A 14 -6.06 -0.35 6.97
N LEU A 15 -6.49 -1.13 7.96
CA LEU A 15 -6.24 -2.56 8.03
C LEU A 15 -6.96 -3.32 6.91
N LEU A 16 -8.23 -3.00 6.64
CA LEU A 16 -8.98 -3.60 5.52
C LEU A 16 -8.32 -3.34 4.17
N GLU A 17 -7.85 -2.11 3.91
CA GLU A 17 -7.14 -1.80 2.67
C GLU A 17 -5.78 -2.52 2.61
N SER A 18 -5.07 -2.62 3.74
CA SER A 18 -3.82 -3.38 3.83
C SER A 18 -4.03 -4.87 3.54
N ILE A 19 -5.11 -5.46 4.04
CA ILE A 19 -5.51 -6.85 3.75
C ILE A 19 -5.83 -7.02 2.27
N ARG A 20 -6.60 -6.10 1.68
CA ARG A 20 -6.92 -6.13 0.25
C ARG A 20 -5.66 -6.13 -0.62
N LEU A 21 -4.72 -5.23 -0.33
CA LEU A 21 -3.43 -5.14 -1.02
C LEU A 21 -2.60 -6.42 -0.84
N TYR A 22 -2.54 -6.94 0.39
CA TYR A 22 -1.85 -8.18 0.69
C TYR A 22 -2.44 -9.39 -0.05
N CYS A 23 -3.77 -9.50 -0.13
CA CYS A 23 -4.45 -10.54 -0.87
C CYS A 23 -4.17 -10.46 -2.37
N GLY A 24 -4.15 -9.25 -2.94
CA GLY A 24 -3.77 -9.03 -4.34
C GLY A 24 -2.33 -9.46 -4.61
N MET A 25 -1.41 -9.05 -3.73
CA MET A 25 0.00 -9.45 -3.76
C MET A 25 0.19 -10.97 -3.65
N LYS A 26 -0.59 -11.66 -2.81
CA LYS A 26 -0.45 -13.11 -2.62
C LYS A 26 -0.74 -13.93 -3.88
N ARG A 27 -1.47 -13.35 -4.84
CA ARG A 27 -1.74 -13.96 -6.15
C ARG A 27 -0.56 -13.80 -7.12
N CYS A 28 0.38 -12.89 -6.84
CA CYS A 28 1.57 -12.70 -7.66
C CYS A 28 2.59 -13.81 -7.36
N ASN A 29 2.56 -14.86 -8.18
CA ASN A 29 3.35 -16.09 -8.02
C ASN A 29 4.57 -16.16 -8.95
N CYS A 30 4.61 -15.35 -10.00
CA CYS A 30 5.71 -15.30 -10.96
C CYS A 30 6.49 -13.99 -10.82
N SER A 31 7.71 -13.96 -11.35
CA SER A 31 8.56 -12.76 -11.34
C SER A 31 9.08 -12.43 -12.74
N THR A 32 9.27 -11.15 -13.00
CA THR A 32 9.94 -10.63 -14.21
C THR A 32 10.69 -9.36 -13.87
N TRP A 33 11.70 -9.02 -14.66
CA TRP A 33 12.25 -7.67 -14.66
C TRP A 33 11.30 -6.73 -15.41
N GLY A 34 11.18 -5.51 -14.91
CA GLY A 34 10.50 -4.42 -15.59
C GLY A 34 11.26 -3.12 -15.41
N THR A 35 10.94 -2.14 -16.25
CA THR A 35 11.62 -0.84 -16.28
C THR A 35 10.63 0.26 -15.94
N ILE A 36 11.04 1.24 -15.14
CA ILE A 36 10.24 2.45 -14.91
C ILE A 36 10.35 3.36 -16.13
N ILE A 37 9.29 3.41 -16.94
CA ILE A 37 9.27 4.20 -18.19
C ILE A 37 8.75 5.63 -17.99
N ASN A 38 8.07 5.90 -16.86
CA ASN A 38 7.54 7.21 -16.52
C ASN A 38 7.30 7.31 -15.02
N VAL A 39 7.39 8.52 -14.45
CA VAL A 39 6.99 8.82 -13.08
C VAL A 39 5.98 9.96 -13.13
N LYS A 40 4.70 9.63 -12.91
CA LYS A 40 3.62 10.61 -12.86
C LYS A 40 3.73 11.42 -11.59
N LYS A 41 3.55 12.74 -11.71
CA LYS A 41 3.54 13.67 -10.59
C LYS A 41 2.10 14.13 -10.36
N SER A 42 1.63 14.08 -9.13
CA SER A 42 0.32 14.58 -8.72
C SER A 42 0.44 15.49 -7.50
N LEU A 43 -0.28 16.60 -7.52
CA LEU A 43 -0.39 17.50 -6.37
C LEU A 43 -1.42 16.94 -5.39
N GLY A 44 -0.99 16.75 -4.14
CA GLY A 44 -1.84 16.48 -2.99
C GLY A 44 -1.98 17.72 -2.13
N PHE A 45 -3.14 17.87 -1.50
CA PHE A 45 -3.43 18.98 -0.61
C PHE A 45 -3.69 18.44 0.79
N SER A 46 -2.88 18.89 1.75
CA SER A 46 -3.17 18.76 3.17
C SER A 46 -3.65 20.10 3.71
N LYS A 47 -4.17 20.11 4.95
CA LYS A 47 -4.76 21.31 5.57
C LYS A 47 -3.79 22.50 5.63
N ASN A 48 -2.48 22.24 5.64
CA ASN A 48 -1.44 23.26 5.82
C ASN A 48 -0.41 23.31 4.67
N GLU A 49 -0.37 22.29 3.80
CA GLU A 49 0.68 22.18 2.79
C GLU A 49 0.21 21.46 1.52
N THR A 50 0.72 21.94 0.39
CA THR A 50 0.66 21.24 -0.90
C THR A 50 1.90 20.36 -1.02
N TYR A 51 1.70 19.07 -1.28
CA TYR A 51 2.80 18.12 -1.48
C TYR A 51 2.73 17.49 -2.86
N LEU A 52 3.89 17.13 -3.41
CA LEU A 52 3.97 16.33 -4.63
C LEU A 52 3.98 14.85 -4.28
N SER A 53 3.27 14.08 -5.09
CA SER A 53 3.25 12.63 -5.04
C SER A 53 3.73 12.08 -6.36
N TYR A 54 4.57 11.06 -6.30
CA TYR A 54 5.23 10.43 -7.43
C TYR A 54 4.69 9.01 -7.59
N GLN A 55 4.23 8.65 -8.78
CA GLN A 55 3.69 7.34 -9.12
C GLN A 55 4.44 6.75 -10.34
N PRO A 56 5.15 5.63 -10.18
CA PRO A 56 5.87 4.99 -11.28
C PRO A 56 4.93 4.26 -12.24
N VAL A 57 5.28 4.28 -13.52
CA VAL A 57 4.69 3.48 -14.59
C VAL A 57 5.75 2.50 -15.07
N TYR A 58 5.40 1.22 -15.05
CA TYR A 58 6.30 0.12 -15.36
C TYR A 58 5.99 -0.44 -16.74
N GLN A 59 7.04 -0.84 -17.44
CA GLN A 59 6.97 -1.68 -18.63
C GLN A 59 7.69 -3.00 -18.35
N TYR A 60 7.10 -4.12 -18.77
CA TYR A 60 7.70 -5.44 -18.61
C TYR A 60 7.20 -6.39 -19.71
N THR A 61 7.98 -7.42 -19.99
CA THR A 61 7.69 -8.38 -21.06
C THR A 61 7.55 -9.78 -20.48
N ILE A 62 6.46 -10.45 -20.78
CA ILE A 62 6.18 -11.83 -20.36
C ILE A 62 5.85 -12.63 -21.61
N SER A 63 6.60 -13.71 -21.87
CA SER A 63 6.43 -14.57 -23.04
C SER A 63 6.32 -13.81 -24.37
N GLY A 64 7.19 -12.80 -24.57
CA GLY A 64 7.23 -11.98 -25.78
C GLY A 64 6.14 -10.89 -25.88
N LYS A 65 5.23 -10.80 -24.91
CA LYS A 65 4.19 -9.76 -24.86
C LYS A 65 4.57 -8.67 -23.87
N THR A 66 4.51 -7.42 -24.33
CA THR A 66 4.80 -6.24 -23.52
C THR A 66 3.55 -5.76 -22.79
N TYR A 67 3.72 -5.45 -21.51
CA TYR A 67 2.71 -4.90 -20.62
C TYR A 67 3.19 -3.55 -20.10
N ILE A 68 2.24 -2.62 -19.94
CA ILE A 68 2.47 -1.32 -19.32
C ILE A 68 1.43 -1.15 -18.23
N GLY A 69 1.87 -0.80 -17.03
CA GLY A 69 0.98 -0.71 -15.88
C GLY A 69 1.50 0.20 -14.78
N LYS A 70 0.59 0.59 -13.90
CA LYS A 70 0.89 1.33 -12.67
C LYS A 70 0.35 0.54 -11.49
N VAL A 71 1.08 0.57 -10.38
CA VAL A 71 0.55 0.15 -9.08
C VAL A 71 -0.04 1.36 -8.35
N ASN A 72 -1.08 1.14 -7.55
CA ASN A 72 -1.69 2.18 -6.71
C ASN A 72 -0.83 2.46 -5.48
N MET A 73 0.46 2.73 -5.70
CA MET A 73 1.41 3.15 -4.69
C MET A 73 2.10 4.43 -5.12
N MET A 74 2.22 5.35 -4.17
CA MET A 74 2.73 6.70 -4.39
C MET A 74 3.74 7.04 -3.30
N SER A 75 4.69 7.90 -3.63
CA SER A 75 5.68 8.40 -2.68
C SER A 75 5.68 9.91 -2.67
N ALA A 76 5.94 10.51 -1.51
CA ALA A 76 6.26 11.93 -1.42
C ALA A 76 7.75 12.21 -1.71
N ASP A 77 8.60 11.17 -1.62
CA ASP A 77 10.02 11.26 -1.93
C ASP A 77 10.24 11.29 -3.46
N PRO A 78 10.81 12.39 -4.02
CA PRO A 78 11.09 12.50 -5.45
C PRO A 78 12.16 11.52 -5.96
N GLU A 79 13.05 11.04 -5.09
CA GLU A 79 14.20 10.20 -5.46
C GLU A 79 13.88 8.70 -5.38
N ARG A 80 12.72 8.32 -4.83
CA ARG A 80 12.35 6.91 -4.65
C ARG A 80 12.21 6.17 -5.98
N TYR A 81 11.71 6.83 -7.01
CA TYR A 81 11.48 6.21 -8.32
C TYR A 81 12.37 6.85 -9.38
N LYS A 82 13.35 6.10 -9.86
CA LYS A 82 14.28 6.55 -10.89
C LYS A 82 13.77 6.12 -12.26
N LEU A 83 13.72 7.06 -13.20
CA LEU A 83 13.39 6.73 -14.59
C LEU A 83 14.43 5.75 -15.15
N GLU A 84 14.00 4.85 -16.02
CA GLU A 84 14.82 3.84 -16.69
C GLU A 84 15.45 2.80 -15.74
N SER A 85 15.14 2.84 -14.45
CA SER A 85 15.63 1.80 -13.54
C SER A 85 14.92 0.47 -13.78
N GLU A 86 15.71 -0.60 -13.73
CA GLU A 86 15.18 -1.96 -13.71
C GLU A 86 14.78 -2.35 -12.28
N VAL A 87 13.62 -2.97 -12.18
CA VAL A 87 13.00 -3.35 -10.92
C VAL A 87 12.41 -4.74 -11.05
N LEU A 88 12.59 -5.56 -10.02
CA LEU A 88 11.95 -6.86 -9.98
C LEU A 88 10.46 -6.70 -9.70
N LEU A 89 9.63 -7.20 -10.61
CA LEU A 89 8.18 -7.20 -10.51
C LEU A 89 7.68 -8.62 -10.27
N TYR A 90 6.70 -8.77 -9.39
CA TYR A 90 5.95 -10.00 -9.22
C TYR A 90 4.58 -9.86 -9.85
N TYR A 91 4.11 -10.87 -10.58
CA TYR A 91 2.83 -10.83 -11.27
C TYR A 91 2.05 -12.14 -11.09
N GLU A 92 0.74 -12.06 -11.27
CA GLU A 92 -0.16 -13.22 -11.27
C GLU A 92 -0.13 -13.88 -12.66
N GLU A 93 0.24 -15.16 -12.73
CA GLU A 93 0.39 -15.90 -13.99
C GLU A 93 -0.88 -15.86 -14.86
N SER A 94 -2.05 -16.06 -14.25
CA SER A 94 -3.37 -16.01 -14.91
C SER A 94 -3.78 -14.59 -15.35
N ASN A 95 -3.18 -13.56 -14.77
CA ASN A 95 -3.46 -12.17 -15.09
C ASN A 95 -2.21 -11.30 -14.92
N PRO A 96 -1.32 -11.26 -15.93
CA PRO A 96 -0.06 -10.52 -15.83
C PRO A 96 -0.20 -9.02 -15.55
N ARG A 97 -1.39 -8.43 -15.76
CA ARG A 97 -1.69 -7.04 -15.41
C ARG A 97 -1.82 -6.82 -13.90
N ASN A 98 -2.09 -7.87 -13.12
CA ASN A 98 -1.98 -7.82 -11.67
C ASN A 98 -0.50 -8.06 -11.32
N PHE A 99 0.20 -6.98 -10.99
CA PHE A 99 1.62 -7.02 -10.66
C PHE A 99 1.93 -6.10 -9.48
N MET A 100 3.04 -6.36 -8.80
CA MET A 100 3.55 -5.61 -7.67
C MET A 100 5.08 -5.56 -7.72
N PRO A 101 5.71 -4.37 -7.62
CA PRO A 101 7.16 -4.26 -7.47
C PRO A 101 7.64 -4.85 -6.13
N ASN A 102 8.84 -5.43 -6.12
CA ASN A 102 9.41 -6.08 -4.94
C ASN A 102 9.51 -5.16 -3.71
N ASP A 103 9.85 -3.89 -3.90
CA ASP A 103 9.96 -2.94 -2.79
C ASP A 103 8.60 -2.59 -2.19
N GLU A 104 7.55 -2.56 -3.02
CA GLU A 104 6.18 -2.36 -2.58
C GLU A 104 5.64 -3.57 -1.80
N ILE A 105 6.07 -4.79 -2.12
CA ILE A 105 5.74 -6.01 -1.35
C ILE A 105 6.19 -5.88 0.10
N LYS A 106 7.41 -5.38 0.33
CA LYS A 106 7.93 -5.17 1.69
C LYS A 106 7.10 -4.12 2.43
N TYR A 107 6.73 -3.04 1.74
CA TYR A 107 5.89 -2.00 2.29
C TYR A 107 4.50 -2.52 2.69
N VAL A 108 3.81 -3.26 1.82
CA VAL A 108 2.49 -3.86 2.12
C VAL A 108 2.55 -4.74 3.37
N LYS A 109 3.56 -5.61 3.47
CA LYS A 109 3.72 -6.49 4.64
C LYS A 109 3.92 -5.69 5.92
N LYS A 110 4.76 -4.65 5.87
CA LYS A 110 5.02 -3.77 7.02
C LYS A 110 3.75 -3.02 7.43
N SER A 111 3.06 -2.37 6.50
CA SER A 111 1.82 -1.63 6.78
C SER A 111 0.71 -2.53 7.33
N LEU A 112 0.59 -3.76 6.86
CA LEU A 112 -0.37 -4.73 7.41
C LEU A 112 -0.11 -4.99 8.90
N ILE A 113 1.16 -5.23 9.28
CA ILE A 113 1.54 -5.49 10.67
C ILE A 113 1.31 -4.25 11.53
N GLU A 114 1.76 -3.08 11.09
CA GLU A 114 1.61 -1.82 11.82
C GLU A 114 0.14 -1.47 12.05
N ASN A 115 -0.69 -1.54 11.01
CA ASN A 115 -2.12 -1.25 11.12
C ASN A 115 -2.84 -2.27 12.01
N ALA A 116 -2.47 -3.55 11.96
CA ALA A 116 -3.04 -4.58 12.83
C ALA A 116 -2.71 -4.32 14.31
N LEU A 117 -1.44 -3.99 14.62
CA LEU A 117 -1.01 -3.67 15.98
C LEU A 117 -1.74 -2.43 16.52
N LEU A 118 -1.78 -1.34 15.74
CA LEU A 118 -2.45 -0.11 16.14
C LEU A 118 -3.96 -0.36 16.35
N PHE A 119 -4.60 -1.10 15.45
CA PHE A 119 -6.02 -1.46 15.60
C PHE A 119 -6.29 -2.20 16.91
N VAL A 120 -5.49 -3.23 17.24
CA VAL A 120 -5.65 -4.01 18.49
C VAL A 120 -5.45 -3.13 19.73
N ILE A 121 -4.45 -2.24 19.73
CA ILE A 121 -4.19 -1.32 20.84
C ILE A 121 -5.41 -0.42 21.08
N PHE A 122 -5.90 0.26 20.04
CA PHE A 122 -7.04 1.18 20.18
C PHE A 122 -8.34 0.44 20.52
N LEU A 123 -8.55 -0.76 19.95
CA LEU A 123 -9.70 -1.59 20.29
C LEU A 123 -9.66 -2.01 21.77
N THR A 124 -8.50 -2.38 22.29
CA THR A 124 -8.34 -2.77 23.71
C THR A 124 -8.67 -1.61 24.64
N ILE A 125 -8.18 -0.40 24.34
CA ILE A 125 -8.48 0.82 25.11
C ILE A 125 -10.00 1.09 25.10
N VAL A 126 -10.64 0.96 23.94
CA VAL A 126 -12.09 1.15 23.80
C VAL A 126 -12.86 0.13 24.63
N VAL A 127 -12.51 -1.16 24.53
CA VAL A 127 -13.18 -2.24 25.26
C VAL A 127 -13.04 -2.05 26.77
N LEU A 128 -11.82 -1.78 27.27
CA LEU A 128 -11.58 -1.52 28.69
C LEU A 128 -12.38 -0.31 29.19
N GLY A 129 -12.41 0.78 28.43
CA GLY A 129 -13.18 1.98 28.78
C GLY A 129 -14.70 1.76 28.78
N VAL A 130 -15.22 0.86 27.95
CA VAL A 130 -16.64 0.46 27.97
C VAL A 130 -16.92 -0.42 29.19
N LEU A 131 -16.06 -1.39 29.49
CA LEU A 131 -16.22 -2.28 30.64
C LEU A 131 -16.17 -1.53 31.98
N GLU A 132 -15.30 -0.53 32.13
CA GLU A 132 -15.27 0.32 33.32
C GLU A 132 -16.55 1.13 33.51
N LYS A 133 -17.12 1.65 32.42
CA LYS A 133 -18.40 2.38 32.47
C LYS A 133 -19.57 1.47 32.81
N ALA A 134 -19.57 0.22 32.34
CA ALA A 134 -20.62 -0.73 32.62
C ALA A 134 -20.62 -1.24 34.08
N LYS A 135 -19.51 -1.05 34.81
CA LYS A 135 -19.38 -1.40 36.24
C LYS A 135 -19.79 -0.26 37.19
N LYS A 136 -20.02 0.95 36.70
CA LYS A 136 -20.49 2.12 37.47
C LYS A 136 -21.98 2.31 37.27
#